data_AF-A0A0R1JPW0-F1
#
_entry.id   AF-A0A0R1JPW0-F1
#
_cell.length_a   1.000
_cell.length_b   1.000
_cell.length_c   1.000
_cell.angle_alpha   90.00
_cell.angle_beta   90.00
_cell.angle_gamma   90.00
#
_symmetry.space_group_name_H-M   'P 1'
#
loop_
_entity.id
_entity.type
_entity.pdbx_description
1 polymer ?
#
loop_
_entity_poly.entity_id
_entity_poly.type
_entity_poly.pdbx_seq_one_letter_code
_entity_poly.pdbx_strand_id
1 'polypeptide(L)'
;MTSFKNLFCALWKPKLRTMNRILLLWALAIVVTWVVTGWSQGYRGLDYSGLLGGWTGIGSLVGLVGLAAHNERVVRNDSFRLIPVSATKLYLTNLLATFGAYLYLCAVETVAFGLSLVITHPGIWRQAFQMNLSPDEPWLAMGLAVVLVLVLLLLGSWIMITLIHLVVNALSAFVPGSVNGSLRSC
;
A
#
# COMPACT_ATOMS: atom_id res chain seq x y z
N MET A 1 -28.38 10.23 9.75
CA MET A 1 -27.28 9.25 9.85
C MET A 1 -26.47 9.27 8.56
N THR A 2 -25.16 9.45 8.62
CA THR A 2 -24.29 9.43 7.43
C THR A 2 -24.21 8.00 6.84
N SER A 3 -24.44 7.89 5.53
CA SER A 3 -24.35 6.62 4.81
C SER A 3 -22.89 6.11 4.80
N PHE A 4 -22.71 4.80 4.81
CA PHE A 4 -21.38 4.18 4.77
C PHE A 4 -20.56 4.64 3.56
N LYS A 5 -21.21 4.76 2.39
CA LYS A 5 -20.60 5.25 1.14
C LYS A 5 -20.02 6.66 1.28
N ASN A 6 -20.75 7.58 1.91
CA ASN A 6 -20.29 8.95 2.07
C ASN A 6 -19.12 9.04 3.05
N LEU A 7 -19.16 8.25 4.13
CA LEU A 7 -18.07 8.13 5.09
C LEU A 7 -16.82 7.51 4.45
N PHE A 8 -16.98 6.42 3.70
CA PHE A 8 -15.88 5.77 2.98
C PHE A 8 -15.24 6.73 1.99
N CYS A 9 -16.05 7.39 1.15
CA CYS A 9 -15.55 8.36 0.17
C CYS A 9 -14.80 9.53 0.83
N ALA A 10 -15.28 10.02 1.97
CA ALA A 10 -14.63 11.08 2.73
C ALA A 10 -13.26 10.66 3.30
N LEU A 11 -13.14 9.42 3.80
CA LEU A 11 -11.88 8.88 4.36
C LEU A 11 -10.90 8.41 3.27
N TRP A 12 -11.43 7.97 2.14
CA TRP A 12 -10.70 7.44 1.00
C TRP A 12 -9.94 8.50 0.20
N LYS A 13 -10.63 9.60 -0.17
CA LYS A 13 -10.05 10.69 -0.97
C LYS A 13 -8.72 11.24 -0.45
N PRO A 14 -8.56 11.59 0.84
CA PRO A 14 -7.30 12.11 1.35
C PRO A 14 -6.18 11.05 1.32
N LYS A 15 -6.51 9.78 1.61
CA LYS A 15 -5.54 8.68 1.53
C LYS A 15 -5.07 8.46 0.10
N LEU A 16 -5.97 8.42 -0.88
CA LEU A 16 -5.62 8.34 -2.29
C LEU A 16 -4.75 9.49 -2.75
N ARG A 17 -5.05 10.73 -2.32
CA ARG A 17 -4.23 11.89 -2.68
C ARG A 17 -2.80 11.73 -2.15
N THR A 18 -2.64 11.19 -0.95
CA THR A 18 -1.32 10.88 -0.38
C THR A 18 -0.64 9.75 -1.17
N MET A 19 -1.35 8.68 -1.51
CA MET A 19 -0.79 7.59 -2.33
C MET A 19 -0.36 8.09 -3.72
N ASN A 20 -1.15 8.95 -4.37
CA ASN A 20 -0.77 9.54 -5.66
C ASN A 20 0.50 10.39 -5.56
N ARG A 21 0.69 11.14 -4.46
CA ARG A 21 1.93 11.90 -4.25
C ARG A 21 3.14 10.97 -4.08
N ILE A 22 2.96 9.87 -3.35
CA ILE A 22 4.01 8.85 -3.19
C ILE A 22 4.33 8.21 -4.53
N LEU A 23 3.30 7.81 -5.31
CA LEU A 23 3.48 7.25 -6.65
C LEU A 23 4.18 8.22 -7.60
N LEU A 24 3.89 9.52 -7.53
CA LEU A 24 4.59 10.53 -8.34
C LEU A 24 6.08 10.63 -7.96
N LEU A 25 6.40 10.66 -6.67
CA LEU A 25 7.78 10.69 -6.19
C LEU A 25 8.53 9.40 -6.54
N TRP A 26 7.85 8.26 -6.42
CA TRP A 26 8.36 6.94 -6.81
C TRP A 26 8.65 6.87 -8.31
N ALA A 27 7.70 7.29 -9.15
CA ALA A 27 7.89 7.35 -10.59
C ALA A 27 9.04 8.29 -10.98
N LEU A 28 9.15 9.44 -10.32
CA LEU A 28 10.26 10.38 -10.51
C LEU A 28 11.61 9.73 -10.16
N ALA A 29 11.69 9.02 -9.03
CA ALA A 29 12.91 8.34 -8.60
C ALA A 29 13.36 7.28 -9.63
N ILE A 30 12.41 6.53 -10.20
CA ILE A 30 12.68 5.56 -11.27
C ILE A 30 13.22 6.25 -12.52
N VAL A 31 12.55 7.31 -12.99
CA VAL A 31 12.96 8.05 -14.19
C VAL A 31 14.37 8.62 -14.01
N VAL A 32 14.65 9.24 -12.85
CA VAL A 32 15.99 9.77 -12.53
C VAL A 32 17.01 8.65 -12.55
N THR A 33 16.70 7.51 -11.93
CA THR A 33 17.60 6.35 -11.91
C THR A 33 17.90 5.87 -13.32
N TRP A 34 16.89 5.70 -14.18
CA TRP A 34 17.06 5.27 -15.58
C TRP A 34 17.88 6.25 -16.42
N VAL A 35 17.72 7.56 -16.22
CA VAL A 35 18.52 8.57 -16.91
C VAL A 35 19.99 8.48 -16.49
N VAL A 36 20.26 8.38 -15.19
CA VAL A 36 21.62 8.32 -14.65
C VAL A 36 22.32 7.01 -15.04
N THR A 37 21.65 5.87 -14.90
CA THR A 37 22.22 4.57 -15.28
C THR A 37 22.37 4.47 -16.80
N GLY A 38 21.41 4.98 -17.57
CA GLY A 38 21.51 5.03 -19.02
C GLY A 38 22.64 5.91 -19.53
N TRP A 39 22.94 7.03 -18.85
CA TRP A 39 24.07 7.89 -19.17
C TRP A 39 25.43 7.24 -18.87
N SER A 40 25.51 6.48 -17.77
CA SER A 40 26.77 5.88 -17.30
C SER A 40 27.11 4.53 -17.95
N GLN A 41 26.10 3.71 -18.23
CA GLN A 41 26.27 2.33 -18.70
C GLN A 41 25.71 2.09 -20.12
N GLY A 42 25.00 3.06 -20.68
CA GLY A 42 24.32 2.95 -21.98
C GLY A 42 22.94 2.27 -21.87
N TYR A 43 21.98 2.74 -22.67
CA TYR A 43 20.57 2.33 -22.58
C TYR A 43 20.26 0.88 -23.02
N ARG A 44 21.19 0.21 -23.72
CA ARG A 44 20.97 -1.12 -24.31
C ARG A 44 21.10 -2.29 -23.33
N GLY A 45 21.76 -2.09 -22.19
CA GLY A 45 21.99 -3.13 -21.17
C GLY A 45 21.31 -2.87 -19.84
N LEU A 46 20.37 -1.92 -19.79
CA LEU A 46 19.68 -1.57 -18.55
C LEU A 46 18.71 -2.67 -18.12
N ASP A 47 18.88 -3.16 -16.90
CA ASP A 47 17.88 -3.99 -16.22
C ASP A 47 16.78 -3.08 -15.64
N TYR A 48 15.82 -2.72 -16.49
CA TYR A 48 14.70 -1.86 -16.10
C TYR A 48 13.86 -2.54 -15.00
N SER A 49 13.68 -3.86 -15.08
CA SER A 49 12.91 -4.65 -14.11
C SER A 49 13.53 -4.67 -12.72
N GLY A 50 14.84 -4.92 -12.60
CA GLY A 50 15.53 -4.94 -11.32
C GLY A 50 15.52 -3.57 -10.64
N LEU A 51 15.78 -2.51 -11.40
CA LEU A 51 15.74 -1.14 -10.90
C LEU A 51 14.34 -0.75 -10.41
N LEU A 52 13.29 -1.08 -11.17
CA LEU A 52 11.92 -0.81 -10.78
C LEU A 52 11.52 -1.64 -9.55
N GLY A 53 11.88 -2.92 -9.50
CA GLY A 53 11.63 -3.79 -8.36
C GLY A 53 12.21 -3.26 -7.04
N GLY A 54 13.45 -2.74 -7.08
CA GLY A 54 14.07 -2.09 -5.93
C GLY A 54 13.29 -0.87 -5.43
N TRP A 55 12.89 0.01 -6.35
CA TRP A 55 12.09 1.20 -6.00
C TRP A 55 10.69 0.85 -5.52
N THR A 56 10.05 -0.20 -6.04
CA THR A 56 8.75 -0.71 -5.56
C THR A 56 8.80 -1.06 -4.08
N GLY A 57 9.86 -1.72 -3.61
CA GLY A 57 10.01 -2.03 -2.17
C GLY A 57 10.03 -0.76 -1.31
N ILE A 58 10.76 0.27 -1.75
CA ILE A 58 10.83 1.57 -1.06
C ILE A 58 9.48 2.29 -1.12
N GLY A 59 8.84 2.34 -2.29
CA GLY A 59 7.54 2.97 -2.50
C GLY A 59 6.45 2.37 -1.62
N SER A 60 6.36 1.04 -1.59
CA SER A 60 5.47 0.29 -0.71
C SER A 60 5.73 0.56 0.79
N LEU A 61 6.99 0.62 1.22
CA LEU A 61 7.32 0.94 2.61
C LEU A 61 6.91 2.37 3.01
N VAL A 62 7.20 3.36 2.15
CA VAL A 62 6.80 4.76 2.37
C VAL A 62 5.27 4.88 2.36
N GLY A 63 4.59 4.16 1.47
CA GLY A 63 3.13 4.05 1.41
C GLY A 63 2.54 3.50 2.72
N LEU A 64 3.12 2.42 3.23
CA LEU A 64 2.70 1.78 4.48
C LEU A 64 2.80 2.74 5.67
N VAL A 65 3.96 3.40 5.83
CA VAL A 65 4.19 4.40 6.90
C VAL A 65 3.24 5.59 6.74
N GLY A 66 3.07 6.09 5.52
CA GLY A 66 2.17 7.21 5.22
C GLY A 66 0.71 6.89 5.56
N LEU A 67 0.26 5.67 5.26
CA LEU A 67 -1.07 5.19 5.62
C LEU A 67 -1.25 5.03 7.13
N ALA A 68 -0.27 4.45 7.83
CA ALA A 68 -0.29 4.31 9.28
C ALA A 68 -0.42 5.69 9.97
N ALA A 69 0.37 6.67 9.54
CA ALA A 69 0.29 8.05 10.03
C ALA A 69 -1.07 8.70 9.75
N HIS A 70 -1.63 8.48 8.56
CA HIS A 70 -2.95 9.01 8.21
C HIS A 70 -4.06 8.41 9.08
N ASN A 71 -3.91 7.14 9.42
CA ASN A 71 -4.86 6.38 10.20
C ASN A 71 -4.86 6.84 11.67
N GLU A 72 -3.70 7.17 12.25
CA GLU A 72 -3.61 7.78 13.58
C GLU A 72 -4.25 9.17 13.62
N ARG A 73 -4.05 9.99 12.57
CA ARG A 73 -4.70 11.31 12.48
C ARG A 73 -6.22 11.22 12.54
N VAL A 74 -6.82 10.20 11.94
CA VAL A 74 -8.29 10.00 12.00
C VAL A 74 -8.75 9.70 13.43
N VAL A 75 -7.95 8.95 14.21
CA VAL A 75 -8.25 8.61 15.60
C VAL A 75 -8.10 9.83 16.53
N ARG A 76 -7.11 10.70 16.29
CA ARG A 76 -6.84 11.87 17.14
C ARG A 76 -7.65 13.13 16.80
N ASN A 77 -8.23 13.23 15.60
CA ASN A 77 -8.86 14.47 15.17
C ASN A 77 -10.29 14.62 15.71
N ASP A 78 -10.52 15.67 16.50
CA ASP A 78 -11.81 15.92 17.17
C ASP A 78 -12.98 16.11 16.21
N SER A 79 -12.70 16.52 14.95
CA SER A 79 -13.72 16.65 13.90
C SER A 79 -14.46 15.34 13.60
N PHE A 80 -13.83 14.17 13.79
CA PHE A 80 -14.48 12.87 13.57
C PHE A 80 -15.31 12.38 14.75
N ARG A 81 -15.11 12.94 15.96
CA ARG A 81 -15.89 12.63 17.17
C ARG A 81 -17.26 13.31 17.15
N LEU A 82 -17.40 14.39 16.39
CA LEU A 82 -18.64 15.16 16.24
C LEU A 82 -19.59 14.57 15.18
N ILE A 83 -19.15 13.58 14.40
CA ILE A 83 -20.00 12.94 13.39
C ILE A 83 -20.91 11.93 14.09
N PRO A 84 -22.25 11.99 13.92
CA PRO A 84 -23.18 11.07 14.57
C PRO A 84 -23.12 9.68 13.90
N VAL A 85 -22.05 8.94 14.17
CA VAL A 85 -21.72 7.61 13.64
C VAL A 85 -21.14 6.77 14.77
N SER A 86 -21.49 5.48 14.82
CA SER A 86 -20.92 4.58 15.84
C SER A 86 -19.39 4.44 15.66
N ALA A 87 -18.67 4.37 16.78
CA ALA A 87 -17.22 4.24 16.79
C ALA A 87 -16.74 3.03 15.96
N THR A 88 -17.45 1.91 16.03
CA THR A 88 -17.18 0.69 15.26
C THR A 88 -17.33 0.90 13.76
N LYS A 89 -18.35 1.63 13.32
CA LYS A 89 -18.58 1.92 11.90
C LYS A 89 -17.50 2.87 11.36
N LEU A 90 -17.10 3.87 12.14
CA LEU A 90 -15.98 4.76 11.79
C LEU A 90 -14.68 3.95 11.65
N TYR A 91 -14.39 3.08 12.62
CA TYR A 91 -13.19 2.24 12.62
C TYR A 91 -13.14 1.29 11.41
N LEU A 92 -14.18 0.49 11.16
CA LEU A 92 -14.20 -0.44 10.02
C LEU A 92 -14.08 0.30 8.69
N THR A 93 -14.75 1.44 8.55
CA THR A 93 -14.71 2.21 7.29
C THR A 93 -13.32 2.80 7.07
N ASN A 94 -12.69 3.30 8.13
CA ASN A 94 -11.35 3.84 8.10
C ASN A 94 -10.33 2.76 7.76
N LEU A 95 -10.45 1.60 8.39
CA LEU A 95 -9.66 0.41 8.11
C LEU A 95 -9.81 0.04 6.61
N LEU A 96 -11.02 -0.23 6.13
CA LEU A 96 -11.28 -0.58 4.73
C LEU A 96 -10.74 0.47 3.74
N ALA A 97 -10.85 1.75 4.08
CA ALA A 97 -10.29 2.82 3.25
C ALA A 97 -8.76 2.80 3.24
N THR A 98 -8.10 2.40 4.34
CA THR A 98 -6.65 2.15 4.35
C THR A 98 -6.30 0.94 3.47
N PHE A 99 -7.10 -0.13 3.53
CA PHE A 99 -6.86 -1.35 2.75
C PHE A 99 -6.83 -1.06 1.26
N GLY A 100 -7.90 -0.44 0.77
CA GLY A 100 -7.99 -0.18 -0.64
C GLY A 100 -6.94 0.83 -1.09
N ALA A 101 -6.54 1.79 -0.24
CA ALA A 101 -5.54 2.78 -0.62
C ALA A 101 -4.17 2.12 -0.78
N TYR A 102 -3.87 1.14 0.08
CA TYR A 102 -2.68 0.31 -0.07
C TYR A 102 -2.75 -0.60 -1.31
N LEU A 103 -3.88 -1.29 -1.51
CA LEU A 103 -4.12 -2.08 -2.72
C LEU A 103 -3.97 -1.26 -4.00
N TYR A 104 -4.44 -0.02 -4.00
CA TYR A 104 -4.28 0.90 -5.12
C TYR A 104 -2.81 1.17 -5.42
N LEU A 105 -1.99 1.45 -4.39
CA LEU A 105 -0.55 1.64 -4.54
C LEU A 105 0.11 0.37 -5.11
N CYS A 106 -0.14 -0.80 -4.52
CA CYS A 106 0.41 -2.07 -4.99
C CYS A 106 -0.01 -2.40 -6.43
N ALA A 107 -1.27 -2.11 -6.80
CA ALA A 107 -1.76 -2.36 -8.15
C ALA A 107 -1.01 -1.51 -9.18
N VAL A 108 -0.79 -0.21 -8.90
CA VAL A 108 -0.05 0.67 -9.81
C VAL A 108 1.41 0.22 -9.94
N GLU A 109 2.07 -0.10 -8.83
CA GLU A 109 3.46 -0.59 -8.84
C GLU A 109 3.58 -1.93 -9.58
N THR A 110 2.63 -2.85 -9.39
CA THR A 110 2.59 -4.15 -10.09
C THR A 110 2.40 -3.98 -11.60
N VAL A 111 1.50 -3.09 -12.03
CA VAL A 111 1.30 -2.81 -13.46
C VAL A 111 2.56 -2.22 -14.07
N ALA A 112 3.21 -1.26 -13.40
CA ALA A 112 4.44 -0.65 -13.87
C ALA A 112 5.60 -1.67 -13.95
N PHE A 113 5.73 -2.55 -12.95
CA PHE A 113 6.69 -3.66 -12.99
C PHE A 113 6.41 -4.63 -14.13
N GLY A 114 5.14 -5.00 -14.32
CA GLY A 114 4.72 -5.84 -15.44
C GLY A 114 5.12 -5.24 -16.78
N LEU A 115 4.86 -3.95 -17.01
CA LEU A 115 5.28 -3.23 -18.23
C LEU A 115 6.79 -3.24 -18.41
N SER A 116 7.56 -3.03 -17.34
CA SER A 116 9.02 -3.07 -17.37
C SER A 116 9.57 -4.44 -17.77
N LEU A 117 8.93 -5.52 -17.32
CA LEU A 117 9.30 -6.88 -17.74
C LEU A 117 9.09 -7.09 -19.23
N VAL A 118 8.00 -6.58 -19.81
CA VAL A 118 7.73 -6.68 -21.25
C VAL A 118 8.81 -5.99 -22.08
N ILE A 119 9.22 -4.80 -21.62
CA ILE A 119 10.23 -3.98 -22.31
C ILE A 119 11.60 -4.66 -22.23
N THR A 120 11.96 -5.20 -21.06
CA THR A 120 13.27 -5.83 -20.82
C THR A 120 13.38 -7.20 -21.51
N HIS A 121 12.28 -7.95 -21.54
CA HIS A 121 12.23 -9.31 -22.10
C HIS A 121 11.14 -9.42 -23.18
N PRO A 122 11.41 -8.93 -24.41
CA PRO A 122 10.46 -8.99 -25.52
C PRO A 122 10.27 -10.45 -25.97
N GLY A 123 9.27 -11.12 -25.37
CA GLY A 123 9.04 -12.56 -25.54
C GLY A 123 8.45 -13.23 -24.31
N ILE A 124 8.53 -12.56 -23.15
CA ILE A 124 8.05 -13.10 -21.88
C ILE A 124 6.56 -13.47 -21.91
N TRP A 125 5.73 -12.73 -22.65
CA TRP A 125 4.32 -13.09 -22.84
C TRP A 125 4.14 -14.37 -23.65
N ARG A 126 4.91 -14.56 -24.74
CA ARG A 126 4.83 -15.80 -25.53
C ARG A 126 5.25 -16.99 -24.68
N GLN A 127 6.32 -16.84 -23.90
CA GLN A 127 6.73 -17.85 -22.93
C GLN A 127 5.64 -18.12 -21.89
N ALA A 128 5.02 -17.07 -21.33
CA ALA A 128 3.93 -17.19 -20.36
C ALA A 128 2.66 -17.85 -20.92
N PHE A 129 2.36 -17.70 -22.21
CA PHE A 129 1.20 -18.32 -22.87
C PHE A 129 1.49 -19.71 -23.45
N GLN A 130 2.74 -20.01 -23.80
CA GLN A 130 3.19 -21.33 -24.28
C GLN A 130 3.63 -22.25 -23.14
N MET A 131 3.52 -21.76 -21.92
CA MET A 131 3.85 -22.45 -20.68
C MET A 131 2.87 -23.61 -20.46
N ASN A 132 3.34 -24.84 -20.69
CA ASN A 132 2.60 -26.06 -20.36
C ASN A 132 2.52 -26.23 -18.85
N LEU A 133 1.37 -25.94 -18.24
CA LEU A 133 1.08 -26.06 -16.80
C LEU A 133 1.12 -27.52 -16.31
N SER A 134 2.23 -28.21 -16.55
CA SER A 134 2.50 -29.52 -15.98
C SER A 134 2.89 -29.34 -14.50
N PRO A 135 2.36 -30.15 -13.57
CA PRO A 135 2.73 -30.10 -12.16
C PRO A 135 4.22 -30.26 -11.88
N ASP A 136 4.95 -30.88 -12.81
CA ASP A 136 6.38 -31.21 -12.66
C ASP A 136 7.32 -30.08 -13.12
N GLU A 137 6.77 -28.99 -13.66
CA GLU A 137 7.56 -27.91 -14.22
C GLU A 137 7.98 -26.87 -13.15
N PRO A 138 9.29 -26.58 -13.00
CA PRO A 138 9.80 -25.68 -11.96
C PRO A 138 9.28 -24.25 -12.06
N TRP A 139 8.87 -23.79 -13.24
CA TRP A 139 8.35 -22.44 -13.44
C TRP A 139 6.95 -22.25 -12.84
N LEU A 140 6.12 -23.30 -12.77
CA LEU A 140 4.79 -23.24 -12.16
C LEU A 140 4.92 -23.06 -10.64
N ALA A 141 5.83 -23.84 -10.04
CA ALA A 141 6.18 -23.70 -8.62
C ALA A 141 6.73 -22.29 -8.31
N MET A 142 7.60 -21.74 -9.18
CA MET A 142 8.13 -20.39 -9.00
C MET A 142 7.04 -19.30 -9.13
N GLY A 143 6.14 -19.43 -10.12
CA GLY A 143 5.02 -18.50 -10.28
C GLY A 143 4.06 -18.51 -9.08
N LEU A 144 3.70 -19.70 -8.59
CA LEU A 144 2.89 -19.85 -7.40
C LEU A 144 3.59 -19.29 -6.16
N ALA A 145 4.89 -19.50 -6.01
CA ALA A 145 5.68 -18.94 -4.91
C ALA A 145 5.67 -17.40 -4.94
N VAL A 146 5.83 -16.78 -6.12
CA VAL A 146 5.76 -15.32 -6.27
C VAL A 146 4.38 -14.79 -5.89
N VAL A 147 3.31 -15.41 -6.38
CA VAL A 147 1.93 -15.02 -6.04
C VAL A 147 1.69 -15.17 -4.53
N LEU A 148 2.14 -16.27 -3.94
CA LEU A 148 2.03 -16.49 -2.50
C LEU A 148 2.78 -15.42 -1.70
N VAL A 149 4.01 -15.07 -2.10
CA VAL A 149 4.79 -14.01 -1.45
C VAL A 149 4.08 -12.66 -1.56
N LEU A 150 3.53 -12.31 -2.72
CA LEU A 150 2.77 -11.05 -2.89
C LEU A 150 1.53 -11.00 -1.98
N VAL A 151 0.79 -12.12 -1.88
CA VAL A 151 -0.36 -12.24 -0.98
C VAL A 151 0.08 -12.12 0.48
N LEU A 152 1.16 -12.79 0.89
CA LEU A 152 1.70 -12.73 2.24
C LEU A 152 2.20 -11.33 2.58
N LEU A 153 2.85 -10.63 1.66
CA LEU A 153 3.29 -9.24 1.85
C LEU A 153 2.10 -8.30 2.01
N LEU A 154 1.06 -8.46 1.20
CA LEU A 154 -0.16 -7.67 1.29
C LEU A 154 -0.87 -7.89 2.65
N LEU A 155 -1.06 -9.15 3.04
CA LEU A 155 -1.69 -9.51 4.31
C LEU A 155 -0.82 -9.11 5.50
N GLY A 156 0.49 -9.30 5.43
CA GLY A 156 1.43 -8.90 6.48
C GLY A 156 1.42 -7.39 6.68
N SER A 157 1.46 -6.62 5.60
CA SER A 157 1.35 -5.14 5.63
C SER A 157 0.04 -4.71 6.28
N TRP A 158 -1.07 -5.38 5.92
CA TRP A 158 -2.37 -5.12 6.49
C TRP A 158 -2.44 -5.40 8.00
N ILE A 159 -1.90 -6.54 8.43
CA ILE A 159 -1.79 -6.91 9.85
C ILE A 159 -0.95 -5.87 10.60
N MET A 160 0.18 -5.43 10.04
CA MET A 160 1.03 -4.41 10.66
C MET A 160 0.28 -3.10 10.89
N ILE A 161 -0.52 -2.63 9.93
CA ILE A 161 -1.36 -1.44 10.12
C ILE A 161 -2.32 -1.66 11.30
N THR A 162 -3.00 -2.80 11.37
CA THR A 162 -3.93 -3.10 12.47
C THR A 162 -3.23 -3.23 13.83
N LEU A 163 -2.04 -3.82 13.86
CA LEU A 163 -1.25 -4.02 15.07
C LEU A 163 -0.77 -2.69 15.64
N ILE A 164 -0.27 -1.79 14.78
CA ILE A 164 0.12 -0.43 15.19
C ILE A 164 -1.04 0.28 15.88
N HIS A 165 -2.27 0.15 15.37
CA HIS A 165 -3.45 0.72 16.04
C HIS A 165 -3.75 0.09 17.39
N LEU A 166 -3.70 -1.24 17.47
CA LEU A 166 -3.96 -1.94 18.72
C LEU A 166 -2.95 -1.52 19.78
N VAL A 167 -1.66 -1.43 19.42
CA VAL A 167 -0.58 -1.02 20.32
C VAL A 167 -0.75 0.44 20.75
N VAL A 168 -1.01 1.38 19.82
CA VAL A 168 -1.21 2.79 20.16
C VAL A 168 -2.40 2.97 21.11
N ASN A 169 -3.51 2.26 20.84
CA ASN A 169 -4.68 2.30 21.72
C ASN A 169 -4.38 1.68 23.10
N ALA A 170 -3.69 0.54 23.15
CA ALA A 170 -3.30 -0.09 24.41
C ALA A 170 -2.35 0.80 25.23
N LEU A 171 -1.32 1.39 24.60
CA LEU A 171 -0.39 2.30 25.25
C LEU A 171 -1.08 3.56 25.77
N SER A 172 -2.07 4.09 25.02
CA SER A 172 -2.83 5.27 25.45
C SER A 172 -3.63 5.04 26.74
N ALA A 173 -3.95 3.78 27.09
CA ALA A 173 -4.61 3.43 28.33
C ALA A 173 -3.68 3.50 29.56
N PHE A 174 -2.36 3.43 29.35
CA PHE A 174 -1.35 3.44 30.43
C PHE A 174 -0.66 4.79 30.63
N VAL A 175 -0.90 5.78 29.75
CA VAL A 175 -0.36 7.14 29.92
C VAL A 175 -1.29 7.93 30.85
N PRO A 176 -0.87 8.29 32.08
CA PRO A 176 -1.66 9.12 32.98
C PRO A 176 -1.68 10.55 32.44
N GLY A 177 -2.83 11.01 31.96
CA GLY A 177 -2.97 12.37 31.38
C GLY A 177 -4.01 12.54 30.28
N SER A 178 -4.67 11.48 29.79
CA SER A 178 -5.83 11.60 28.88
C SER A 178 -7.16 11.83 29.61
N VAL A 179 -7.11 12.32 30.84
CA VAL A 179 -8.24 12.98 31.49
C VAL A 179 -8.41 14.33 30.81
N ASN A 180 -9.31 14.40 29.82
CA ASN A 180 -10.22 15.55 29.63
C ASN A 180 -11.33 15.26 28.61
N GLY A 181 -12.55 15.08 29.16
CA GLY A 181 -13.86 15.15 28.52
C GLY A 181 -14.24 13.92 27.67
N SER A 182 -15.19 13.04 28.01
CA SER A 182 -16.47 13.27 28.68
C SER A 182 -17.11 11.92 29.04
N LEU A 183 -16.57 11.19 30.02
CA LEU A 183 -17.27 10.05 30.62
C LEU A 183 -17.50 10.29 32.10
N ARG A 184 -18.16 11.42 32.42
CA ARG A 184 -18.91 11.62 33.66
C ARG A 184 -20.02 12.66 33.44
N SER A 185 -21.21 12.17 33.12
CA SER A 185 -22.48 12.70 33.61
C SER A 185 -23.60 11.81 33.08
N CYS A 186 -24.24 11.10 34.02
CA CYS A 186 -25.59 10.52 34.01
C CYS A 186 -26.17 9.99 32.70
#